data_AF-A0A937E345-F1
#
_entry.id   AF-A0A937E345-F1
#
_cell.length_a   1.000
_cell.length_b   1.000
_cell.length_c   1.000
_cell.angle_alpha   90.00
_cell.angle_beta   90.00
_cell.angle_gamma   90.00
#
_symmetry.space_group_name_H-M   'P 1'
#
loop_
_entity.id
_entity.type
_entity.pdbx_description
1 polymer ?
#
loop_
_entity_poly.entity_id
_entity_poly.type
_entity_poly.pdbx_seq_one_letter_code
_entity_poly.pdbx_strand_id
1 'polypeptide(L)'
;MQAFAVQPIFTTTQAIWFAALLTLGVAVQLAFSPRRRAIMGGLTFAAASAVVATPAVAGITLVRGAYRLGYLEEGRGFIEANLRSVVWMSGAILLGQLVVRFVPPFSLLTRALRDAGRDVWKARVGRWMGRAR
;
A
#
# COMPACT_ATOMS: atom_id res chain seq x y z
N MET A 1 8.78 -25.77 -17.07
CA MET A 1 9.35 -24.43 -16.79
C MET A 1 8.17 -23.46 -16.72
N GLN A 2 8.02 -22.70 -15.63
CA GLN A 2 6.77 -22.03 -15.23
C GLN A 2 6.33 -20.89 -16.17
N ALA A 3 5.01 -20.80 -16.40
CA ALA A 3 4.35 -20.04 -17.47
C ALA A 3 4.01 -18.58 -17.09
N PHE A 4 5.04 -17.74 -16.92
CA PHE A 4 4.86 -16.29 -16.96
C PHE A 4 5.11 -15.77 -18.37
N ALA A 5 4.41 -14.70 -18.78
CA ALA A 5 4.57 -14.09 -20.10
C ALA A 5 5.96 -13.46 -20.32
N VAL A 6 6.69 -13.18 -19.23
CA VAL A 6 8.09 -12.75 -19.17
C VAL A 6 8.63 -13.08 -17.79
N GLN A 7 9.94 -13.32 -17.65
CA GLN A 7 10.56 -13.51 -16.34
C GLN A 7 10.78 -12.15 -15.64
N PRO A 8 10.23 -11.93 -14.43
CA PRO A 8 10.43 -10.68 -13.70
C PRO A 8 11.83 -10.62 -13.07
N ILE A 9 12.46 -9.44 -13.13
CA ILE A 9 13.84 -9.22 -12.64
C ILE A 9 13.84 -8.23 -11.48
N PHE A 10 14.12 -8.73 -10.28
CA PHE A 10 14.17 -7.92 -9.07
C PHE A 10 15.59 -7.41 -8.82
N THR A 11 15.71 -6.10 -8.60
CA THR A 11 17.01 -5.46 -8.34
C THR A 11 17.09 -4.81 -6.97
N THR A 12 18.30 -4.72 -6.42
CA THR A 12 18.57 -4.02 -5.15
C THR A 12 18.07 -2.57 -5.19
N THR A 13 18.19 -1.90 -6.33
CA THR A 13 17.69 -0.54 -6.54
C THR A 13 16.17 -0.44 -6.34
N GLN A 14 15.40 -1.42 -6.81
CA GLN A 14 13.95 -1.46 -6.59
C GLN A 14 13.61 -1.61 -5.11
N ALA A 15 14.35 -2.43 -4.37
CA ALA A 15 14.17 -2.59 -2.93
C ALA A 15 14.45 -1.30 -2.14
N ILE A 16 15.50 -0.56 -2.53
CA ILE A 16 15.82 0.75 -1.93
C ILE A 16 14.68 1.75 -2.18
N TRP A 17 14.19 1.86 -3.41
CA TRP A 17 13.08 2.76 -3.75
C TRP A 17 11.77 2.36 -3.08
N PHE A 18 11.51 1.06 -2.94
CA PHE A 18 10.39 0.55 -2.17
C PHE A 18 10.46 1.04 -0.72
N ALA A 19 11.60 0.87 -0.04
CA ALA A 19 11.77 1.30 1.33
C ALA A 19 11.61 2.83 1.49
N ALA A 20 12.17 3.61 0.57
CA ALA A 20 12.05 5.06 0.58
C ALA A 20 10.60 5.54 0.42
N LEU A 21 9.87 4.99 -0.56
CA LEU A 21 8.48 5.36 -0.83
C LEU A 21 7.53 4.89 0.26
N LEU A 22 7.77 3.72 0.85
CA LEU A 22 7.00 3.22 1.98
C LEU A 22 7.18 4.14 3.20
N THR A 23 8.43 4.50 3.52
CA THR A 23 8.75 5.42 4.62
C THR A 23 8.07 6.78 4.41
N LEU A 24 8.14 7.32 3.19
CA LEU A 24 7.46 8.57 2.84
C LEU A 24 5.94 8.46 3.02
N GLY A 25 5.32 7.38 2.53
CA GLY A 25 3.88 7.15 2.68
C GLY A 25 3.43 7.07 4.13
N VAL A 26 4.23 6.43 4.99
CA VAL A 26 3.97 6.37 6.44
C VAL A 26 4.13 7.74 7.09
N ALA A 27 5.19 8.48 6.74
CA ALA A 27 5.43 9.83 7.25
C ALA A 27 4.29 10.80 6.91
N VAL A 28 3.79 10.76 5.67
CA VAL A 28 2.63 11.55 5.24
C VAL A 28 1.39 11.18 6.07
N GLN A 29 1.10 9.89 6.25
CA GLN A 29 -0.04 9.47 7.08
C GLN A 29 0.08 9.95 8.53
N LEU A 30 1.29 9.91 9.10
CA LEU A 30 1.56 10.40 10.45
C LEU A 30 1.34 11.91 10.60
N ALA A 31 1.66 12.69 9.56
CA ALA A 31 1.46 14.13 9.53
C ALA A 31 -0.02 14.51 9.40
N PHE A 32 -0.78 13.82 8.54
CA PHE A 32 -2.15 14.21 8.19
C PHE A 32 -3.27 13.48 8.94
N SER A 33 -2.95 12.50 9.81
CA SER A 33 -3.96 11.79 10.63
C SER A 33 -3.77 11.91 12.16
N PRO A 34 -3.60 13.12 12.72
CA PRO A 34 -3.24 13.31 14.13
C PRO A 34 -4.29 12.74 15.10
N ARG A 35 -5.59 12.76 14.74
CA ARG A 35 -6.65 12.18 15.58
C ARG A 35 -6.60 10.65 15.66
N ARG A 36 -6.31 9.97 14.55
CA ARG A 36 -6.17 8.50 14.55
C ARG A 36 -4.90 8.09 15.30
N ARG A 37 -3.82 8.88 15.15
CA ARG A 37 -2.59 8.74 15.90
C ARG A 37 -2.80 8.90 17.41
N ALA A 38 -3.60 9.87 17.83
CA ALA A 38 -3.92 10.10 19.25
C ALA A 38 -4.70 8.94 19.89
N ILE A 39 -5.57 8.27 19.11
CA ILE A 39 -6.37 7.13 19.60
C ILE A 39 -5.52 5.86 19.69
N MET A 40 -4.68 5.59 18.69
CA MET A 40 -3.95 4.31 18.61
C MET A 40 -2.59 4.32 19.31
N GLY A 41 -1.95 5.49 19.43
CA GLY A 41 -0.52 5.61 19.69
C GLY A 41 0.30 5.76 18.39
N GLY A 42 1.45 6.44 18.47
CA GLY A 42 2.26 6.77 17.28
C GLY A 42 2.86 5.55 16.56
N LEU A 43 3.46 4.63 17.33
CA LEU A 43 4.11 3.43 16.81
C LEU A 43 3.13 2.45 16.16
N THR A 44 2.01 2.19 16.84
CA THR A 44 0.92 1.33 16.33
C THR A 44 0.28 1.94 15.09
N PHE A 45 0.04 3.26 15.07
CA PHE A 45 -0.47 3.92 13.86
C PHE A 45 0.52 3.83 12.69
N ALA A 46 1.82 4.01 12.93
CA ALA A 46 2.85 3.89 11.90
C ALA A 46 2.91 2.48 11.32
N ALA A 47 2.93 1.45 12.16
CA ALA A 47 2.93 0.06 11.73
C ALA A 47 1.67 -0.30 10.93
N ALA A 48 0.48 0.12 11.38
CA ALA A 48 -0.76 -0.10 10.65
C ALA A 48 -0.79 0.63 9.30
N SER A 49 -0.28 1.87 9.27
CA SER A 49 -0.14 2.65 8.04
C SER A 49 0.79 1.99 7.04
N ALA A 50 1.91 1.43 7.52
CA ALA A 50 2.85 0.67 6.70
C ALA A 50 2.17 -0.55 6.09
N VAL A 51 1.48 -1.37 6.90
CA VAL A 51 0.77 -2.57 6.42
C VAL A 51 -0.22 -2.25 5.31
N VAL A 52 -0.97 -1.15 5.43
CA VAL A 52 -1.96 -0.75 4.42
C VAL A 52 -1.30 -0.16 3.17
N ALA A 53 -0.20 0.57 3.31
CA ALA A 53 0.50 1.20 2.18
C ALA A 53 1.38 0.20 1.40
N THR A 54 1.92 -0.82 2.06
CA THR A 54 2.87 -1.79 1.51
C THR A 54 2.43 -2.37 0.17
N PRO A 55 1.19 -2.88 -0.01
CA PRO A 55 0.85 -3.52 -1.28
C PRO A 55 0.80 -2.54 -2.46
N ALA A 56 0.34 -1.31 -2.21
CA ALA A 56 0.34 -0.26 -3.23
C ALA A 56 1.78 0.08 -3.65
N VAL A 57 2.67 0.29 -2.68
CA VAL A 57 4.08 0.61 -2.93
C VAL A 57 4.79 -0.56 -3.62
N ALA A 58 4.54 -1.79 -3.18
CA ALA A 58 5.12 -3.00 -3.76
C ALA A 58 4.68 -3.21 -5.22
N GLY A 59 3.40 -2.97 -5.53
CA GLY A 59 2.90 -3.01 -6.90
C GLY A 59 3.61 -2.02 -7.82
N ILE A 60 3.77 -0.77 -7.36
CA ILE A 60 4.37 0.33 -8.14
C ILE A 60 5.87 0.14 -8.38
N THR A 61 6.60 -0.37 -7.37
CA THR A 61 8.07 -0.37 -7.37
C THR A 61 8.64 -1.72 -7.76
N LEU A 62 8.21 -2.78 -7.09
CA LEU A 62 8.77 -4.11 -7.23
C LEU A 62 8.13 -4.82 -8.42
N VAL A 63 6.79 -4.95 -8.42
CA VAL A 63 6.09 -5.72 -9.45
C VAL A 63 6.23 -5.04 -10.81
N ARG A 64 5.85 -3.75 -10.91
CA ARG A 64 6.01 -3.00 -12.15
C ARG A 64 7.47 -3.00 -12.62
N GLY A 65 8.41 -2.73 -11.71
CA GLY A 65 9.83 -2.63 -12.02
C GLY A 65 10.37 -3.93 -12.59
N ALA A 66 10.05 -5.05 -11.96
CA ALA A 66 10.55 -6.36 -12.34
C ALA A 66 10.02 -6.83 -13.70
N TYR A 67 8.72 -6.63 -13.95
CA TYR A 67 8.14 -6.94 -15.26
C TYR A 67 8.63 -6.01 -16.36
N ARG A 68 8.81 -4.70 -16.07
CA ARG A 68 9.37 -3.75 -17.05
C ARG A 68 10.78 -4.17 -17.47
N LEU A 69 11.63 -4.55 -16.52
CA LEU A 69 12.99 -5.00 -16.81
C LEU A 69 13.00 -6.29 -17.62
N GLY A 70 12.19 -7.28 -17.23
CA GLY A 70 12.04 -8.50 -18.02
C GLY A 70 11.62 -8.22 -19.46
N TYR A 71 10.65 -7.34 -19.68
CA TYR A 71 10.21 -6.96 -21.03
C TYR A 71 11.29 -6.25 -21.85
N LEU A 72 12.14 -5.44 -21.21
CA LEU A 72 13.27 -4.80 -21.88
C LEU A 72 14.35 -5.82 -22.27
N GLU A 73 14.60 -6.83 -21.44
CA GLU A 73 15.53 -7.92 -21.76
C GLU A 73 15.05 -8.80 -22.91
N GLU A 74 13.74 -8.97 -23.07
CA GLU A 74 13.14 -9.61 -24.26
C GLU A 74 13.28 -8.78 -25.56
N GLY A 75 13.90 -7.59 -25.50
CA GLY A 75 14.08 -6.71 -26.65
C GLY A 75 12.86 -5.85 -27.00
N ARG A 76 11.86 -5.75 -26.11
CA ARG A 76 10.69 -4.89 -26.35
C ARG A 76 11.06 -3.41 -26.20
N GLY A 77 10.36 -2.56 -26.95
CA GLY A 77 10.52 -1.11 -26.84
C GLY A 77 10.10 -0.57 -25.47
N PHE A 78 10.70 0.56 -25.06
CA PHE A 78 10.46 1.19 -23.76
C PHE A 78 8.97 1.45 -23.47
N ILE A 79 8.22 1.95 -24.46
CA ILE A 79 6.79 2.26 -24.33
C ILE A 79 5.99 0.98 -24.10
N GLU A 80 6.29 -0.07 -24.86
CA GLU A 80 5.59 -1.35 -24.76
C GLU A 80 5.86 -2.04 -23.41
N ALA A 81 7.12 -2.09 -22.98
CA ALA A 81 7.50 -2.62 -21.67
C ALA A 81 6.82 -1.86 -20.52
N ASN A 82 6.71 -0.54 -20.65
CA ASN A 82 6.04 0.28 -19.64
C ASN A 82 4.53 0.02 -19.59
N LEU A 83 3.84 -0.02 -20.74
CA LEU A 83 2.39 -0.28 -20.79
C LEU A 83 2.04 -1.68 -20.29
N ARG A 84 2.78 -2.71 -20.69
CA ARG A 84 2.54 -4.09 -20.24
C ARG A 84 2.81 -4.28 -18.75
N SER A 85 3.84 -3.62 -18.21
CA SER A 85 4.14 -3.69 -16.77
C SER A 85 3.08 -3.02 -15.88
N VAL A 86 2.28 -2.08 -16.40
CA VAL A 86 1.18 -1.44 -15.66
C VAL A 86 0.07 -2.44 -15.32
N VAL A 87 -0.19 -3.43 -16.17
CA VAL A 87 -1.20 -4.47 -15.89
C VAL A 87 -0.80 -5.31 -14.68
N TRP A 88 0.49 -5.69 -14.60
CA TRP A 88 1.01 -6.41 -13.44
C TRP A 88 0.99 -5.56 -12.17
N MET A 89 1.31 -4.27 -12.30
CA MET A 89 1.17 -3.31 -11.20
C MET A 89 -0.27 -3.25 -10.68
N SER A 90 -1.25 -3.02 -11.54
CA SER A 90 -2.65 -2.88 -11.14
C SER A 90 -3.20 -4.17 -10.54
N GLY A 91 -2.86 -5.33 -11.11
CA GLY A 91 -3.20 -6.64 -10.57
C GLY A 91 -2.61 -6.86 -9.18
N ALA A 92 -1.34 -6.51 -8.96
CA ALA A 92 -0.70 -6.63 -7.66
C ALA A 92 -1.29 -5.66 -6.62
N ILE A 93 -1.59 -4.42 -7.01
CA ILE A 93 -2.27 -3.45 -6.13
C ILE A 93 -3.65 -3.97 -5.75
N LEU A 94 -4.43 -4.46 -6.72
CA LEU A 94 -5.76 -5.00 -6.49
C LEU A 94 -5.72 -6.22 -5.56
N LEU A 95 -4.88 -7.21 -5.87
CA LEU A 95 -4.68 -8.39 -5.00
C LEU A 95 -4.22 -7.98 -3.61
N GLY A 96 -3.27 -7.05 -3.52
CA GLY A 96 -2.79 -6.50 -2.27
C GLY A 96 -3.87 -5.82 -1.44
N GLN A 97 -4.73 -5.02 -2.08
CA GLN A 97 -5.87 -4.37 -1.44
C GLN A 97 -6.95 -5.38 -1.05
N LEU A 98 -7.22 -6.38 -1.89
CA LEU A 98 -8.15 -7.47 -1.57
C LEU A 98 -7.65 -8.25 -0.37
N VAL A 99 -6.36 -8.59 -0.32
CA VAL A 99 -5.72 -9.19 0.85
C VAL A 99 -5.94 -8.27 2.04
N VAL A 100 -5.46 -7.02 2.03
CA VAL A 100 -5.64 -6.11 3.17
C VAL A 100 -7.11 -5.92 3.60
N ARG A 101 -8.07 -5.98 2.68
CA ARG A 101 -9.51 -5.78 2.94
C ARG A 101 -10.23 -7.04 3.43
N PHE A 102 -9.86 -8.21 2.92
CA PHE A 102 -10.53 -9.49 3.17
C PHE A 102 -9.80 -10.39 4.16
N VAL A 103 -8.55 -10.07 4.49
CA VAL A 103 -7.83 -10.61 5.64
C VAL A 103 -8.61 -10.18 6.89
N PRO A 104 -9.30 -11.10 7.62
CA PRO A 104 -9.77 -10.83 8.97
C PRO A 104 -8.69 -10.09 9.74
N PRO A 105 -9.00 -9.18 10.66
CA PRO A 105 -7.97 -8.54 11.47
C PRO A 105 -7.20 -9.62 12.26
N PHE A 106 -6.13 -10.13 11.66
CA PHE A 106 -5.26 -11.18 12.20
C PHE A 106 -4.24 -10.59 13.16
N SER A 107 -4.20 -9.26 13.29
CA SER A 107 -3.39 -8.54 14.26
C SER A 107 -4.23 -7.48 14.96
N LEU A 108 -3.89 -7.21 16.23
CA LEU A 108 -4.46 -6.12 17.03
C LEU A 108 -4.35 -4.76 16.31
N LEU A 109 -3.34 -4.63 15.45
CA LEU A 109 -3.01 -3.44 14.67
C LEU A 109 -4.07 -3.04 13.64
N THR A 110 -4.57 -3.98 12.83
CA THR A 110 -5.56 -3.68 11.78
C THR A 110 -6.95 -3.48 12.37
N ARG A 111 -7.27 -4.16 13.49
CA ARG A 111 -8.44 -3.91 14.33
C ARG A 111 -8.44 -2.47 14.88
N ALA A 112 -7.36 -2.08 15.55
CA ALA A 112 -7.22 -0.75 16.14
C ALA A 112 -7.31 0.37 15.10
N LEU A 113 -6.76 0.18 13.89
CA LEU A 113 -6.89 1.14 12.78
C LEU A 113 -8.35 1.31 12.33
N ARG A 114 -9.08 0.19 12.20
CA ARG A 114 -10.49 0.19 11.80
C ARG A 114 -11.36 0.87 12.86
N ASP A 115 -11.14 0.55 14.12
CA ASP A 115 -11.90 1.11 15.24
C ASP A 115 -11.63 2.60 15.42
N ALA A 116 -10.37 3.04 15.36
CA ALA A 116 -10.03 4.46 15.36
C ALA A 116 -10.67 5.23 14.19
N GLY A 117 -10.75 4.61 13.00
CA GLY A 117 -11.47 5.17 11.86
C GLY A 117 -12.97 5.32 12.13
N ARG A 118 -13.59 4.31 12.74
CA ARG A 118 -15.00 4.30 13.11
C ARG A 118 -15.32 5.36 14.17
N ASP A 119 -14.45 5.55 15.15
CA ASP A 119 -14.63 6.53 16.22
C ASP A 119 -14.50 7.95 15.71
N VAL A 120 -13.54 8.23 14.83
CA VAL A 120 -13.42 9.52 14.16
C VAL A 120 -14.68 9.82 13.32
N TRP A 121 -15.21 8.82 12.63
CA TRP A 121 -16.44 8.96 11.85
C TRP A 121 -17.65 9.22 12.75
N LYS A 122 -17.86 8.41 13.79
CA LYS A 122 -18.93 8.61 14.79
C LYS A 122 -18.85 10.00 15.41
N ALA A 123 -17.67 10.48 15.79
CA ALA A 123 -17.49 11.82 16.32
C ALA A 123 -17.81 12.92 15.29
N ARG A 124 -17.50 12.70 14.01
CA ARG A 124 -17.85 13.64 12.93
C ARG A 124 -19.36 13.68 12.70
N VAL A 125 -20.01 12.52 12.61
CA VAL A 125 -21.46 12.41 12.44
C VAL A 125 -22.20 12.94 13.67
N GLY A 126 -21.72 12.67 14.89
CA GLY A 126 -22.28 13.19 16.14
C GLY A 126 -22.27 14.73 16.20
N ARG A 127 -21.20 15.38 15.70
CA ARG A 127 -21.17 16.84 15.53
C ARG A 127 -22.19 17.34 14.51
N TRP A 128 -22.34 16.64 13.38
CA TRP A 128 -23.36 16.99 12.37
C TRP A 128 -24.79 16.82 12.88
N MET A 129 -25.04 15.82 13.72
CA MET A 129 -26.35 15.56 14.33
C MET A 129 -26.63 16.41 15.58
N GLY A 130 -25.77 17.39 15.91
CA GLY A 130 -25.94 18.23 17.11
C GLY A 130 -25.85 17.48 18.44
N ARG A 131 -25.36 16.24 18.45
CA ARG A 131 -25.23 15.39 19.65
C ARG A 131 -23.88 15.53 20.36
N ALA A 132 -22.98 16.36 19.86
CA ALA A 132 -21.70 16.62 20.50
C ALA A 132 -21.83 17.85 21.42
N ARG A 133 -21.98 17.61 22.72
CA ARG A 133 -21.42 18.51 23.75
C ARG A 133 -19.99 18.08 24.03
#